data_AF-A0A0V0YEX1-F1
#
_entry.id   AF-A0A0V0YEX1-F1
#
_cell.length_a   1.000
_cell.length_b   1.000
_cell.length_c   1.000
_cell.angle_alpha   90.00
_cell.angle_beta   90.00
_cell.angle_gamma   90.00
#
_symmetry.space_group_name_H-M   'P 1'
#
loop_
_entity.id
_entity.type
_entity.pdbx_description
1 polymer ?
#
loop_
_entity_poly.entity_id
_entity_poly.type
_entity_poly.pdbx_seq_one_letter_code
_entity_poly.pdbx_strand_id
1 'polypeptide(L)'
;MAREQQQQQQQQQVMIRQNHLAYTDEQLMCICETLCQAKDYPSICRLFDYLYPNEYLHSTHPSLMRARLLYLLMKCRFKEIYDLLSSSVFDSRYHEELQEIWWQAHYAELEQARCKPLGAVEKYRLRKKHPPPSTIWDGQETIYSFKENSRKQLKAFYKENKYPSAEEKRVIAEKSGLNFLQVSNWFKNRRQREKFSHISDISHPSGR
;
A
#
# COMPACT_ATOMS: atom_id res chain seq x y z
N MET A 1 23.20 -12.52 -46.58
CA MET A 1 23.36 -12.68 -45.12
C MET A 1 22.77 -11.52 -44.32
N ALA A 2 23.46 -10.40 -44.06
CA ALA A 2 22.95 -9.33 -43.17
C ALA A 2 21.69 -8.61 -43.69
N ARG A 3 21.62 -8.34 -45.01
CA ARG A 3 20.44 -7.70 -45.65
C ARG A 3 19.21 -8.60 -45.68
N GLU A 4 19.41 -9.91 -45.84
CA GLU A 4 18.31 -10.90 -45.82
C GLU A 4 17.77 -11.11 -44.39
N GLN A 5 18.63 -11.11 -43.38
CA GLN A 5 18.20 -11.12 -41.97
C GLN A 5 17.40 -9.85 -41.61
N GLN A 6 17.83 -8.69 -42.13
CA GLN A 6 17.14 -7.42 -41.91
C GLN A 6 15.79 -7.38 -42.65
N GLN A 7 15.71 -7.93 -43.86
CA GLN A 7 14.46 -8.11 -44.60
C GLN A 7 13.51 -9.10 -43.91
N GLN A 8 14.01 -10.22 -43.38
CA GLN A 8 13.21 -11.18 -42.63
C GLN A 8 12.67 -10.60 -41.32
N GLN A 9 13.47 -9.80 -40.60
CA GLN A 9 13.01 -9.07 -39.41
C GLN A 9 11.95 -8.01 -39.75
N GLN A 10 12.12 -7.27 -40.84
CA GLN A 10 11.11 -6.30 -41.29
C GLN A 10 9.82 -6.99 -41.73
N GLN A 11 9.90 -8.12 -42.45
CA GLN A 11 8.74 -8.90 -42.85
C GLN A 11 8.03 -9.52 -41.64
N GLN A 12 8.76 -10.00 -40.62
CA GLN A 12 8.19 -10.44 -39.35
C GLN A 12 7.49 -9.30 -38.61
N GLN A 13 8.10 -8.11 -38.52
CA GLN A 13 7.46 -6.95 -37.89
C GLN A 13 6.19 -6.49 -38.62
N VAL A 14 6.15 -6.56 -39.95
CA VAL A 14 4.98 -6.23 -40.76
C VAL A 14 3.85 -7.24 -40.55
N MET A 15 4.15 -8.54 -40.51
CA MET A 15 3.17 -9.60 -40.24
C MET A 15 2.57 -9.50 -38.82
N ILE A 16 3.38 -9.11 -37.82
CA ILE A 16 2.90 -8.89 -36.45
C ILE A 16 1.92 -7.71 -36.39
N ARG A 17 2.17 -6.63 -37.14
CA ARG A 17 1.26 -5.49 -37.23
C ARG A 17 -0.05 -5.81 -37.97
N GLN A 18 -0.05 -6.74 -38.92
CA GLN A 18 -1.24 -7.09 -39.71
C GLN A 18 -2.27 -7.94 -38.94
N ASN A 19 -1.87 -8.60 -37.85
CA ASN A 19 -2.77 -9.37 -36.98
C ASN A 19 -3.17 -8.63 -35.68
N HIS A 20 -2.88 -7.32 -35.60
CA HIS A 20 -3.32 -6.49 -34.48
C HIS A 20 -4.74 -5.99 -34.72
N LEU A 21 -5.70 -6.57 -34.00
CA LEU A 21 -7.04 -6.03 -33.87
C LEU A 21 -6.94 -4.76 -33.03
N ALA A 22 -6.97 -3.61 -33.70
CA ALA A 22 -7.04 -2.32 -33.02
C ALA A 22 -8.40 -2.20 -32.34
N TYR A 23 -8.40 -2.15 -31.01
CA TYR A 23 -9.59 -1.80 -30.25
C TYR A 23 -9.79 -0.28 -30.33
N THR A 24 -11.04 0.14 -30.46
CA THR A 24 -11.39 1.55 -30.24
C THR A 24 -11.25 1.91 -28.76
N ASP A 25 -11.05 3.19 -28.45
CA ASP A 25 -10.96 3.67 -27.08
C ASP A 25 -12.20 3.27 -26.26
N GLU A 26 -13.40 3.35 -26.84
CA GLU A 26 -14.66 2.97 -26.19
C GLU A 26 -14.72 1.48 -25.85
N GLN A 27 -14.25 0.64 -26.77
CA GLN A 27 -14.16 -0.81 -26.53
C GLN A 27 -13.16 -1.10 -25.41
N LEU A 28 -11.99 -0.46 -25.42
CA LEU A 28 -10.99 -0.61 -24.36
C LEU A 28 -11.54 -0.19 -22.99
N MET A 29 -12.23 0.95 -22.92
CA MET A 29 -12.85 1.43 -21.69
C MET A 29 -13.86 0.41 -21.14
N CYS A 30 -14.75 -0.10 -22.01
CA CYS A 30 -15.77 -1.08 -21.63
C CYS A 30 -15.16 -2.41 -21.16
N ILE A 31 -14.18 -2.93 -21.90
CA ILE A 31 -13.47 -4.16 -21.55
C ILE A 31 -12.76 -3.99 -20.20
N CYS A 32 -12.00 -2.92 -20.02
CA CYS A 32 -11.28 -2.66 -18.77
C CYS A 32 -12.21 -2.48 -17.57
N GLU A 33 -13.32 -1.76 -17.73
CA GLU A 33 -14.31 -1.63 -16.66
C GLU A 33 -14.88 -2.98 -16.25
N THR A 34 -15.28 -3.79 -17.23
CA THR A 34 -15.84 -5.14 -17.00
C THR A 34 -14.83 -6.04 -16.29
N LEU A 35 -13.57 -6.05 -16.75
CA LEU A 35 -12.51 -6.86 -16.15
C LEU A 35 -12.14 -6.41 -14.73
N CYS A 36 -12.10 -5.10 -14.48
CA CYS A 36 -11.87 -4.53 -13.14
C CYS A 36 -13.00 -4.93 -12.17
N GLN A 37 -14.26 -4.84 -12.60
CA GLN A 37 -15.41 -5.23 -11.78
C GLN A 37 -15.43 -6.73 -11.47
N ALA A 38 -15.08 -7.56 -12.46
CA ALA A 38 -14.97 -9.00 -12.29
C ALA A 38 -13.73 -9.44 -11.48
N LYS A 39 -12.78 -8.53 -11.22
CA LYS A 39 -11.46 -8.82 -10.63
C LYS A 39 -10.72 -9.94 -11.37
N ASP A 40 -10.85 -9.99 -12.70
CA ASP A 40 -10.19 -10.98 -13.55
C ASP A 40 -8.76 -10.55 -13.92
N TYR A 41 -7.84 -10.66 -12.95
CA TYR A 41 -6.43 -10.29 -13.12
C TYR A 41 -5.74 -11.03 -14.28
N PRO A 42 -5.97 -12.35 -14.52
CA PRO A 42 -5.40 -13.04 -15.68
C PRO A 42 -5.84 -12.44 -17.02
N SER A 43 -7.11 -12.11 -17.19
CA SER A 43 -7.60 -11.47 -18.42
C SER A 43 -7.04 -10.06 -18.60
N ILE A 44 -6.94 -9.27 -17.52
CA ILE A 44 -6.27 -7.95 -17.56
C ILE A 44 -4.82 -8.12 -18.05
N CYS A 45 -4.08 -9.09 -17.51
CA CYS A 45 -2.70 -9.34 -17.96
C CYS A 45 -2.63 -9.67 -19.45
N ARG A 46 -3.50 -10.57 -19.93
CA ARG A 46 -3.53 -10.94 -21.36
C ARG A 46 -3.85 -9.74 -22.25
N LEU A 47 -4.80 -8.89 -21.85
CA LEU A 47 -5.15 -7.69 -22.59
C LEU A 47 -3.97 -6.73 -22.69
N PHE A 48 -3.33 -6.38 -21.57
CA PHE A 48 -2.21 -5.44 -21.57
C PHE A 48 -0.91 -6.00 -22.17
N ASP A 49 -0.74 -7.32 -22.17
CA ASP A 49 0.36 -7.99 -22.91
C ASP A 49 0.10 -8.01 -24.43
N TYR A 50 -1.16 -7.88 -24.86
CA TYR A 50 -1.56 -7.75 -26.26
C TYR A 50 -1.47 -6.31 -26.78
N LEU A 51 -1.83 -5.33 -25.95
CA LEU A 51 -1.82 -3.91 -26.32
C LEU A 51 -0.40 -3.34 -26.41
N TYR A 52 -0.17 -2.47 -27.39
CA TYR A 52 1.03 -1.64 -27.45
C TYR A 52 0.95 -0.50 -26.41
N PRO A 53 2.08 -0.07 -25.81
CA PRO A 53 2.09 0.98 -24.80
C PRO A 53 1.38 2.28 -25.22
N ASN A 54 1.52 2.69 -26.48
CA ASN A 54 0.88 3.91 -27.00
C ASN A 54 -0.66 3.84 -26.99
N GLU A 55 -1.26 2.65 -26.98
CA GLU A 55 -2.73 2.48 -26.94
C GLU A 55 -3.32 2.79 -25.57
N TYR A 56 -2.53 2.75 -24.49
CA TYR A 56 -3.05 2.99 -23.14
C TYR A 56 -2.27 4.02 -22.31
N LEU A 57 -1.05 4.39 -22.71
CA LEU A 57 -0.22 5.33 -21.94
C LEU A 57 -0.81 6.75 -21.88
N HIS A 58 -1.47 7.19 -22.95
CA HIS A 58 -2.00 8.55 -23.08
C HIS A 58 -3.44 8.70 -22.56
N SER A 59 -4.12 7.59 -22.29
CA SER A 59 -5.49 7.65 -21.81
C SER A 59 -5.54 8.10 -20.35
N THR A 60 -6.41 9.08 -20.09
CA THR A 60 -6.73 9.55 -18.75
C THR A 60 -8.04 8.95 -18.23
N HIS A 61 -8.61 7.96 -18.94
CA HIS A 61 -9.89 7.39 -18.55
C HIS A 61 -9.75 6.48 -17.32
N PRO A 62 -10.56 6.66 -16.26
CA PRO A 62 -10.42 5.92 -15.00
C PRO A 62 -10.38 4.40 -15.15
N SER A 63 -11.23 3.81 -16.00
CA SER A 63 -11.29 2.36 -16.21
C SER A 63 -9.98 1.80 -16.78
N LEU A 64 -9.37 2.50 -17.74
CA LEU A 64 -8.11 2.07 -18.34
C LEU A 64 -6.96 2.26 -17.36
N MET A 65 -6.95 3.39 -16.63
CA MET A 65 -5.95 3.66 -15.61
C MET A 65 -5.99 2.64 -14.46
N ARG A 66 -7.18 2.28 -13.98
CA ARG A 66 -7.39 1.24 -12.96
C ARG A 66 -6.89 -0.12 -13.46
N ALA A 67 -7.30 -0.54 -14.65
CA ALA A 67 -6.85 -1.80 -15.23
C ALA A 67 -5.33 -1.82 -15.45
N ARG A 68 -4.74 -0.69 -15.86
CA ARG A 68 -3.28 -0.51 -15.99
C ARG A 68 -2.58 -0.64 -14.65
N LEU A 69 -3.09 -0.03 -13.58
CA LEU A 69 -2.53 -0.15 -12.23
C LEU A 69 -2.52 -1.62 -11.76
N LEU A 70 -3.61 -2.34 -11.99
CA LEU A 70 -3.70 -3.78 -11.69
C LEU A 70 -2.72 -4.60 -12.52
N TYR A 71 -2.57 -4.31 -13.82
CA TYR A 71 -1.57 -4.93 -14.67
C TYR A 71 -0.14 -4.70 -14.15
N LEU A 72 0.21 -3.46 -13.82
CA LEU A 72 1.52 -3.12 -13.27
C LEU A 72 1.81 -3.84 -11.95
N LEU A 73 0.78 -4.00 -11.10
CA LEU A 73 0.89 -4.76 -9.86
C LEU A 73 1.22 -6.22 -10.12
N MET A 74 0.55 -6.86 -11.09
CA MET A 74 0.83 -8.25 -11.49
C MET A 74 2.21 -8.41 -12.12
N LYS A 75 2.69 -7.41 -12.88
CA LYS A 75 4.05 -7.38 -13.45
C LYS A 75 5.12 -6.90 -12.47
N CYS A 76 4.75 -6.62 -11.22
CA CYS A 76 5.65 -6.17 -10.15
C CYS A 76 6.43 -4.89 -10.51
N ARG A 77 5.81 -3.99 -11.27
CA ARG A 77 6.40 -2.71 -11.69
C ARG A 77 5.96 -1.58 -10.76
N PHE A 78 6.44 -1.65 -9.52
CA PHE A 78 5.95 -0.80 -8.43
C PHE A 78 6.20 0.70 -8.65
N LYS A 79 7.37 1.06 -9.21
CA LYS A 79 7.71 2.47 -9.49
C LYS A 79 6.67 3.15 -10.39
N GLU A 80 6.24 2.48 -11.46
CA GLU A 80 5.24 3.02 -12.38
C GLU A 80 3.88 3.21 -11.70
N ILE A 81 3.52 2.35 -10.74
CA ILE A 81 2.30 2.48 -9.92
C ILE A 81 2.39 3.76 -9.08
N TYR A 82 3.53 3.99 -8.41
CA TYR A 82 3.73 5.16 -7.57
C TYR A 82 3.67 6.46 -8.36
N ASP A 83 4.33 6.49 -9.52
CA ASP A 83 4.36 7.64 -10.42
C ASP A 83 2.95 7.93 -10.96
N LEU A 84 2.21 6.89 -11.38
CA LEU A 84 0.86 7.05 -11.93
C LEU A 84 -0.16 7.53 -10.88
N LEU A 85 -0.12 6.95 -9.67
CA LEU A 85 -1.01 7.35 -8.58
C LEU A 85 -0.69 8.75 -8.07
N SER A 86 0.58 9.18 -8.10
CA SER A 86 0.98 10.51 -7.62
C SER A 86 0.74 11.63 -8.64
N SER A 87 0.69 11.30 -9.93
CA SER A 87 0.53 12.28 -11.01
C SER A 87 -0.92 12.49 -11.46
N SER A 88 -1.80 11.54 -11.18
CA SER A 88 -3.16 11.53 -11.73
C SER A 88 -4.21 11.81 -10.67
N VAL A 89 -5.22 12.62 -11.02
CA VAL A 89 -6.36 12.93 -10.14
C VAL A 89 -7.47 11.93 -10.42
N PHE A 90 -8.00 11.31 -9.37
CA PHE A 90 -9.08 10.34 -9.47
C PHE A 90 -10.32 10.81 -8.70
N ASP A 91 -11.49 10.40 -9.18
CA ASP A 91 -12.74 10.59 -8.46
C ASP A 91 -12.72 9.82 -7.12
N SER A 92 -13.27 10.43 -6.08
CA SER A 92 -13.37 9.88 -4.72
C SER A 92 -13.97 8.47 -4.69
N ARG A 93 -14.89 8.15 -5.61
CA ARG A 93 -15.48 6.80 -5.72
C ARG A 93 -14.46 5.69 -5.97
N TYR A 94 -13.29 6.01 -6.50
CA TYR A 94 -12.22 5.04 -6.78
C TYR A 94 -11.11 5.07 -5.73
N HIS A 95 -11.11 6.03 -4.79
CA HIS A 95 -10.02 6.20 -3.84
C HIS A 95 -9.79 4.96 -2.97
N GLU A 96 -10.84 4.26 -2.54
CA GLU A 96 -10.70 3.03 -1.73
C GLU A 96 -9.92 1.95 -2.49
N GLU A 97 -10.27 1.70 -3.75
CA GLU A 97 -9.61 0.73 -4.61
C GLU A 97 -8.14 1.13 -4.89
N LEU A 98 -7.91 2.41 -5.17
CA LEU A 98 -6.56 2.92 -5.48
C LEU A 98 -5.64 2.90 -4.25
N GLN A 99 -6.18 3.19 -3.06
CA GLN A 99 -5.46 3.03 -1.80
C GLN A 99 -5.13 1.55 -1.54
N GLU A 100 -6.04 0.63 -1.85
CA GLU A 100 -5.77 -0.80 -1.76
C GLU A 100 -4.59 -1.20 -2.67
N ILE A 101 -4.59 -0.75 -3.93
CA ILE A 101 -3.49 -0.99 -4.87
C ILE A 101 -2.17 -0.42 -4.36
N TRP A 102 -2.17 0.82 -3.84
CA TRP A 102 -0.99 1.45 -3.24
C TRP A 102 -0.40 0.58 -2.12
N TRP A 103 -1.25 0.06 -1.24
CA TRP A 103 -0.81 -0.83 -0.16
C TRP A 103 -0.30 -2.17 -0.65
N GLN A 104 -1.03 -2.80 -1.57
CA GLN A 104 -0.61 -4.07 -2.17
C GLN A 104 0.74 -3.94 -2.87
N ALA A 105 0.99 -2.83 -3.59
CA ALA A 105 2.28 -2.57 -4.24
C ALA A 105 3.43 -2.51 -3.23
N HIS A 106 3.30 -1.71 -2.16
CA HIS A 106 4.35 -1.64 -1.12
C HIS A 106 4.52 -2.93 -0.32
N TYR A 107 3.43 -3.70 -0.11
CA TYR A 107 3.54 -5.01 0.53
C TYR A 107 4.31 -5.98 -0.37
N ALA A 108 3.92 -6.08 -1.65
CA ALA A 108 4.57 -6.97 -2.61
C ALA A 108 6.04 -6.61 -2.83
N GLU A 109 6.38 -5.32 -2.93
CA GLU A 109 7.77 -4.84 -3.06
C GLU A 109 8.64 -5.31 -1.90
N LEU A 110 8.15 -5.16 -0.65
CA LEU A 110 8.92 -5.59 0.53
C LEU A 110 8.94 -7.11 0.70
N GLU A 111 7.86 -7.82 0.32
CA GLU A 111 7.82 -9.29 0.32
C GLU A 111 8.81 -9.89 -0.68
N GLN A 112 8.93 -9.30 -1.89
CA GLN A 112 9.93 -9.70 -2.87
C GLN A 112 11.36 -9.44 -2.40
N ALA A 113 11.62 -8.28 -1.79
CA ALA A 113 12.95 -7.95 -1.30
C ALA A 113 13.42 -8.86 -0.15
N ARG A 114 12.50 -9.48 0.60
CA ARG A 114 12.82 -10.27 1.80
C ARG A 114 12.50 -11.76 1.67
N CYS A 115 11.86 -12.19 0.58
CA CYS A 115 11.38 -13.54 0.34
C CYS A 115 10.56 -14.12 1.51
N LYS A 116 9.80 -13.29 2.23
CA LYS A 116 9.02 -13.69 3.40
C LYS A 116 7.70 -12.90 3.46
N PRO A 117 6.56 -13.53 3.78
CA PRO A 117 5.29 -12.82 3.92
C PRO A 117 5.32 -11.82 5.09
N LEU A 118 4.67 -10.67 4.89
CA LEU A 118 4.64 -9.60 5.88
C LEU A 118 3.65 -9.88 7.02
N GLY A 119 4.13 -9.72 8.25
CA GLY A 119 3.26 -9.73 9.43
C GLY A 119 2.43 -8.45 9.56
N ALA A 120 1.36 -8.50 10.36
CA ALA A 120 0.45 -7.37 10.59
C ALA A 120 1.18 -6.10 11.08
N VAL A 121 2.21 -6.26 11.93
CA VAL A 121 3.01 -5.14 12.46
C VAL A 121 3.84 -4.48 11.37
N GLU A 122 4.38 -5.26 10.43
CA GLU A 122 5.17 -4.75 9.33
C GLU A 122 4.30 -4.00 8.33
N LYS A 123 3.11 -4.56 8.00
CA LYS A 123 2.10 -3.87 7.19
C LYS A 123 1.68 -2.53 7.81
N TYR A 124 1.50 -2.49 9.14
CA TYR A 124 1.25 -1.23 9.85
C TYR A 124 2.41 -0.22 9.73
N ARG A 125 3.65 -0.67 9.89
CA ARG A 125 4.84 0.20 9.76
C ARG A 125 4.97 0.75 8.34
N LEU A 126 4.73 -0.08 7.32
CA LEU A 126 4.72 0.34 5.92
C LEU A 126 3.65 1.41 5.66
N ARG A 127 2.41 1.19 6.13
CA ARG A 127 1.33 2.17 5.99
C ARG A 127 1.67 3.54 6.58
N LYS A 128 2.37 3.53 7.72
CA LYS A 128 2.83 4.77 8.36
C LYS A 128 4.00 5.42 7.62
N LYS A 129 4.88 4.63 7.02
CA LYS A 129 6.07 5.11 6.31
C LYS A 129 5.72 5.69 4.92
N HIS A 130 4.73 5.10 4.25
CA HIS A 130 4.36 5.44 2.89
C HIS A 130 2.86 5.77 2.80
N PRO A 131 2.38 6.88 3.38
CA PRO A 131 0.98 7.28 3.22
C PRO A 131 0.62 7.41 1.73
N PRO A 132 -0.64 7.14 1.33
CA PRO A 132 -1.07 7.34 -0.04
C PRO A 132 -0.94 8.81 -0.44
N PRO A 133 -0.68 9.11 -1.72
CA PRO A 133 -0.59 10.49 -2.20
C PRO A 133 -1.93 11.21 -2.07
N SER A 134 -1.88 12.54 -1.95
CA SER A 134 -3.07 13.40 -1.79
C SER A 134 -4.05 13.36 -2.97
N THR A 135 -3.62 12.80 -4.10
CA THR A 135 -4.43 12.53 -5.29
C THR A 135 -5.49 11.47 -5.09
N ILE A 136 -5.28 10.55 -4.13
CA ILE A 136 -6.18 9.43 -3.82
C ILE A 136 -6.55 9.38 -2.33
N TRP A 137 -6.22 10.43 -1.56
CA TRP A 137 -6.45 10.48 -0.11
C TRP A 137 -6.57 11.92 0.40
N ASP A 138 -7.67 12.21 1.09
CA ASP A 138 -7.99 13.53 1.64
C ASP A 138 -7.20 13.88 2.93
N GLY A 139 -6.14 13.12 3.25
CA GLY A 139 -5.30 13.39 4.42
C GLY A 139 -5.94 13.05 5.77
N GLN A 140 -7.12 12.43 5.80
CA GLN A 140 -7.75 12.01 7.05
C GLN A 140 -7.00 10.83 7.67
N GLU A 141 -6.08 11.12 8.59
CA GLU A 141 -5.37 10.10 9.35
C GLU A 141 -6.29 9.36 10.32
N THR A 142 -6.26 8.03 10.27
CA THR A 142 -6.79 7.21 11.36
C THR A 142 -5.89 7.40 12.58
N ILE A 143 -6.30 8.26 13.50
CA ILE A 143 -5.58 8.48 14.76
C ILE A 143 -5.76 7.22 15.64
N TYR A 144 -4.78 6.32 15.57
CA TYR A 144 -4.72 5.13 16.43
C TYR A 144 -4.30 5.46 17.88
N SER A 145 -4.01 6.73 18.18
CA SER A 145 -3.68 7.16 19.54
C SER A 145 -4.94 7.34 20.37
N PHE A 146 -4.91 6.93 21.64
CA PHE A 146 -6.02 7.21 22.55
C PHE A 146 -6.30 8.72 22.61
N LYS A 147 -7.52 9.11 22.99
CA LYS A 147 -7.83 10.51 23.26
C LYS A 147 -6.89 11.08 24.33
N GLU A 148 -6.62 12.38 24.26
CA GLU A 148 -5.69 13.06 25.18
C GLU A 148 -6.04 12.78 26.65
N ASN A 149 -7.33 12.78 26.99
CA ASN A 149 -7.80 12.49 28.34
C ASN A 149 -7.43 11.07 28.82
N SER A 150 -7.73 10.05 28.02
CA SER A 150 -7.38 8.67 28.33
C SER A 150 -5.85 8.50 28.44
N ARG A 151 -5.06 9.22 27.62
CA ARG A 151 -3.59 9.22 27.74
C ARG A 151 -3.10 9.81 29.05
N LYS A 152 -3.70 10.92 29.51
CA LYS A 152 -3.36 11.55 30.80
C LYS A 152 -3.66 10.61 31.97
N GLN A 153 -4.85 10.00 31.97
CA GLN A 153 -5.26 9.04 33.00
C GLN A 153 -4.33 7.82 33.05
N LEU A 154 -4.03 7.19 31.91
CA LEU A 154 -3.10 6.06 31.84
C LEU A 154 -1.70 6.41 32.38
N LYS A 155 -1.19 7.61 32.05
CA LYS A 155 0.09 8.10 32.59
C LYS A 155 0.05 8.31 34.11
N ALA A 156 -1.07 8.81 34.65
CA ALA A 156 -1.23 8.98 36.10
C ALA A 156 -1.20 7.63 36.82
N PHE A 157 -2.01 6.66 36.39
CA PHE A 157 -2.00 5.31 36.96
C PHE A 157 -0.63 4.63 36.85
N TYR A 158 0.09 4.84 35.74
CA TYR A 158 1.42 4.27 35.56
C TYR A 158 2.47 4.83 36.53
N LYS A 159 2.34 6.11 36.94
CA LYS A 159 3.23 6.71 37.94
C LYS A 159 3.03 6.08 39.31
N GLU A 160 1.79 5.71 39.64
CA GLU A 160 1.44 5.04 40.89
C GLU A 160 1.86 3.56 40.88
N ASN A 161 1.49 2.82 39.84
CA ASN A 161 1.78 1.39 39.71
C ASN A 161 2.13 1.01 38.26
N LYS A 162 3.38 0.61 38.02
CA LYS A 162 3.85 0.16 36.69
C LYS A 162 3.37 -1.23 36.27
N TYR A 163 2.93 -2.05 37.24
CA TYR A 163 2.52 -3.44 37.06
C TYR A 163 1.14 -3.70 37.68
N PRO A 164 0.08 -3.04 37.17
CA PRO A 164 -1.26 -3.25 37.70
C PRO A 164 -1.71 -4.70 37.50
N SER A 165 -2.38 -5.24 38.51
CA SER A 165 -3.09 -6.51 38.51
C SER A 165 -4.24 -6.52 37.49
N ALA A 166 -4.83 -7.70 37.25
CA ALA A 166 -5.97 -7.82 36.35
C ALA A 166 -7.15 -6.96 36.81
N GLU A 167 -7.38 -6.85 38.12
CA GLU A 167 -8.49 -6.07 38.66
C GLU A 167 -8.24 -4.56 38.52
N GLU A 168 -7.04 -4.10 38.87
CA GLU A 168 -6.65 -2.70 38.67
C GLU A 168 -6.75 -2.31 37.19
N LYS A 169 -6.39 -3.20 36.26
CA LYS A 169 -6.57 -2.94 34.82
C LYS A 169 -8.04 -2.80 34.42
N ARG A 170 -8.98 -3.51 35.05
CA ARG A 170 -10.42 -3.33 34.80
C ARG A 170 -10.88 -1.96 35.29
N VAL A 171 -10.47 -1.56 36.49
CA VAL A 171 -10.78 -0.23 37.04
C VAL A 171 -10.20 0.88 36.15
N ILE A 172 -8.97 0.71 35.64
CA ILE A 172 -8.35 1.68 34.72
C ILE A 172 -9.10 1.72 33.39
N ALA A 173 -9.53 0.58 32.86
CA ALA A 173 -10.31 0.48 31.62
C ALA A 173 -11.63 1.27 31.75
N GLU A 174 -12.36 1.04 32.83
CA GLU A 174 -13.61 1.76 33.15
C GLU A 174 -13.38 3.26 33.28
N LYS A 175 -12.42 3.69 34.10
CA LYS A 175 -12.13 5.11 34.34
C LYS A 175 -11.60 5.85 33.10
N SER A 176 -10.93 5.14 32.19
CA SER A 176 -10.35 5.72 30.97
C SER A 176 -11.22 5.59 29.72
N GLY A 177 -12.35 4.90 29.81
CA GLY A 177 -13.22 4.59 28.68
C GLY A 177 -12.53 3.73 27.62
N LEU A 178 -11.57 2.90 28.02
CA LEU A 178 -10.80 2.02 27.15
C LEU A 178 -11.17 0.56 27.41
N ASN A 179 -10.95 -0.31 26.43
CA ASN A 179 -11.07 -1.75 26.63
C ASN A 179 -9.89 -2.26 27.50
N PHE A 180 -10.15 -3.24 28.37
CA PHE A 180 -9.14 -3.96 29.14
C PHE A 180 -7.90 -4.35 28.31
N LEU A 181 -8.09 -4.85 27.08
CA LEU A 181 -6.97 -5.22 26.21
C LEU A 181 -6.11 -4.01 25.80
N GLN A 182 -6.75 -2.86 25.54
CA GLN A 182 -6.07 -1.61 25.20
C GLN A 182 -5.22 -1.12 26.38
N VAL A 183 -5.76 -1.17 27.60
CA VAL A 183 -5.03 -0.84 28.84
C VAL A 183 -3.86 -1.81 29.03
N SER A 184 -4.10 -3.12 28.96
CA SER A 184 -3.05 -4.14 29.13
C SER A 184 -1.89 -3.95 28.14
N ASN A 185 -2.22 -3.71 26.86
CA ASN A 185 -1.23 -3.44 25.81
C ASN A 185 -0.49 -2.12 26.04
N TRP A 186 -1.17 -1.07 26.51
CA TRP A 186 -0.53 0.21 26.78
C TRP A 186 0.52 0.09 27.90
N PHE A 187 0.21 -0.57 29.01
CA PHE A 187 1.16 -0.79 30.12
C PHE A 187 2.35 -1.62 29.67
N LYS A 188 2.12 -2.70 28.90
CA LYS A 188 3.18 -3.51 28.29
C LYS A 188 4.08 -2.65 27.40
N ASN A 189 3.51 -1.89 26.47
CA ASN A 189 4.26 -1.07 25.53
C ASN A 189 4.99 0.10 26.22
N ARG A 190 4.44 0.65 27.31
CA ARG A 190 5.09 1.70 28.10
C ARG A 190 6.35 1.19 28.80
N ARG A 191 6.27 0.03 29.47
CA ARG A 191 7.43 -0.60 30.10
C ARG A 191 8.51 -0.98 29.09
N GLN A 192 8.12 -1.49 27.91
CA GLN A 192 9.09 -1.79 26.85
C GLN A 192 9.85 -0.54 26.40
N ARG A 193 9.15 0.59 26.17
CA ARG A 193 9.79 1.86 25.82
C ARG A 193 10.76 2.36 26.89
N GLU A 194 10.41 2.24 28.17
CA GLU A 194 11.31 2.62 29.28
C GLU A 194 12.55 1.73 29.35
N LYS A 195 12.44 0.44 29.03
CA LYS A 195 13.61 -0.46 28.95
C LYS A 195 14.55 -0.04 27.81
N PHE A 196 14.01 0.28 26.64
CA PHE A 196 14.83 0.69 25.50
C PHE A 196 15.50 2.05 25.70
N SER A 197 14.86 3.01 26.40
CA SER A 197 15.50 4.28 26.74
C SER A 197 16.65 4.13 27.74
N HIS A 198 16.52 3.23 28.72
CA HIS A 198 17.62 2.95 29.65
C HIS A 198 18.82 2.25 29.00
N ILE A 199 18.59 1.42 27.98
CA ILE A 199 19.67 0.70 27.28
C ILE A 199 20.46 1.63 26.34
N SER A 200 19.80 2.59 25.67
CA SER A 200 20.51 3.57 24.83
C SER A 200 21.46 4.46 25.63
N ASP A 201 21.14 4.77 26.88
CA ASP A 201 21.96 5.64 27.75
C ASP A 201 23.24 4.94 28.24
N ILE A 202 23.26 3.60 28.31
CA ILE A 202 24.42 2.82 28.78
C ILE A 202 25.50 2.69 27.68
N SER A 203 25.14 2.91 26.42
CA SER A 203 26.03 2.72 25.26
C SER A 203 26.92 3.92 24.90
N HIS A 204 26.86 5.03 25.65
CA HIS A 204 27.82 6.13 25.54
C HIS A 204 28.63 6.24 26.83
N PRO A 205 29.81 5.60 26.94
CA PRO A 205 30.75 5.97 27.97
C PRO A 205 31.29 7.35 27.60
N SER A 206 30.80 8.37 28.28
CA SER A 206 31.44 9.69 28.34
C SER A 206 32.84 9.51 28.91
N GLY A 207 33.82 9.37 28.01
CA GLY A 207 35.24 9.47 28.32
C GLY A 207 35.54 10.89 28.76
N ARG A 208 36.13 10.99 29.95
CA ARG A 208 36.88 12.17 30.40
C ARG A 208 38.02 12.49 29.45
#